data_AF-A0ABD6DU73-F1
#
_entry.id   AF-A0ABD6DU73-F1
#
_cell.length_a   1.000
_cell.length_b   1.000
_cell.length_c   1.000
_cell.angle_alpha   90.00
_cell.angle_beta   90.00
_cell.angle_gamma   90.00
#
_symmetry.space_group_name_H-M   'P 1'
#
loop_
_entity.id
_entity.type
_entity.pdbx_description
1 polymer ?
#
loop_
_entity_poly.entity_id
_entity_poly.type
_entity_poly.pdbx_seq_one_letter_code
_entity_poly.pdbx_strand_id
1 'polypeptide(L)'
;MLSEGVSGDVEVTSDPGDTESDPVVLVVDDDRDLADTCEYWLRDDYEVRVAYGGESALDLMDDAVDVVLLDRRMPDRSGDEVLEEIDARGFDCRVAMMTAVEPDTDIVEMPFDEYLVKPVDEDDLRETVEELLVRSEFDDRIREYFALVSTETVLGERDVSELGNPDVLDDLTERVRRLRDERESEIRERERQLDRIRRINGFLREVDRALVDATTRGDIADSVCATFEASPYEGAWVARYNQAIDTVECQSASESIASPFGDDAGGPPVEGTSTAPGDVVREAVDTSAVVTATVPPEHAAVVLADADPPEAERTVVAVPIRYRETVYGALVVYVRGTVTDEERSMLGDVGETVGHGINAAESKQLLYSDTAVELEFDHADTRDLIVDLSLEFETTVRLEGTALADGGVVSCYVAVEGTDPSAVLSAIAPLEALVDARIVSVDDDEAVVELRLTEASVAVTLVELGASIESFTATRGEGRLVVRVPTGSDLRALTNAVQSSYPDVSVVAKREVEDEMQSTSSFRRQLEEKLTDRQRDVMETALASGYFEWPRGSTAEEVATSLGIAAPTFHEHLRSGERKLIEAFFSESSEGRQFGDRDADAAVDER
;
A
#
# COMPACT_ATOMS: atom_id res chain seq x y z
N MET A 1 24.08 -62.95 -20.30
CA MET A 1 23.28 -62.45 -21.43
C MET A 1 21.96 -61.99 -20.82
N LEU A 2 21.88 -60.73 -20.38
CA LEU A 2 21.60 -59.50 -21.15
C LEU A 2 20.09 -59.29 -21.35
N SER A 3 19.66 -58.05 -21.01
CA SER A 3 18.45 -57.27 -21.32
C SER A 3 17.58 -57.00 -20.08
N GLU A 4 17.77 -55.87 -19.39
CA GLU A 4 17.26 -54.51 -19.68
C GLU A 4 15.78 -54.32 -19.29
N GLY A 5 15.58 -53.35 -18.39
CA GLY A 5 14.30 -52.83 -17.91
C GLY A 5 14.61 -51.59 -17.07
N VAL A 6 14.67 -50.45 -17.75
CA VAL A 6 14.86 -49.11 -17.18
C VAL A 6 13.60 -48.73 -16.39
N SER A 7 13.76 -48.37 -15.12
CA SER A 7 12.81 -47.57 -14.36
C SER A 7 13.64 -46.46 -13.73
N GLY A 8 13.55 -45.26 -14.30
CA GLY A 8 14.13 -44.06 -13.71
C GLY A 8 13.19 -43.59 -12.60
N ASP A 9 13.60 -43.81 -11.36
CA ASP A 9 13.12 -43.02 -10.24
C ASP A 9 13.78 -41.64 -10.37
N VAL A 10 13.01 -40.65 -10.82
CA VAL A 10 13.34 -39.24 -10.61
C VAL A 10 13.02 -38.98 -9.15
N GLU A 11 14.04 -38.94 -8.30
CA GLU A 11 13.95 -38.35 -6.97
C GLU A 11 13.48 -36.91 -7.14
N VAL A 12 12.22 -36.68 -6.81
CA VAL A 12 11.66 -35.36 -6.54
C VAL A 12 12.40 -34.86 -5.30
N THR A 13 13.45 -34.08 -5.51
CA THR A 13 14.03 -33.26 -4.44
C THR A 13 12.99 -32.20 -4.11
N SER A 14 12.31 -32.45 -3.00
CA SER A 14 11.46 -31.50 -2.30
C SER A 14 12.19 -30.18 -2.11
N ASP A 15 11.55 -29.14 -2.64
CA ASP A 15 11.73 -27.72 -2.36
C ASP A 15 11.95 -27.48 -0.85
N PRO A 16 13.10 -26.92 -0.42
CA PRO A 16 13.19 -26.36 0.90
C PRO A 16 12.44 -25.02 0.86
N GLY A 17 11.28 -24.98 1.49
CA GLY A 17 10.66 -23.71 1.84
C GLY A 17 11.61 -22.97 2.76
N ASP A 18 12.28 -21.95 2.23
CA ASP A 18 12.95 -20.96 3.05
C ASP A 18 11.91 -19.93 3.48
N THR A 19 11.91 -19.71 4.78
CA THR A 19 11.06 -18.75 5.47
C THR A 19 11.50 -17.36 5.02
N GLU A 20 10.56 -16.49 4.63
CA GLU A 20 10.78 -15.06 4.40
C GLU A 20 11.59 -14.48 5.58
N SER A 21 12.88 -14.23 5.35
CA SER A 21 13.73 -13.34 6.12
C SER A 21 14.37 -12.38 5.15
N ASP A 22 14.28 -11.08 5.44
CA ASP A 22 14.88 -10.04 4.61
C ASP A 22 16.38 -10.33 4.40
N PRO A 23 16.92 -10.20 3.17
CA PRO A 23 18.34 -10.42 2.92
C PRO A 23 19.19 -9.53 3.82
N VAL A 24 20.30 -10.08 4.32
CA VAL A 24 21.17 -9.39 5.28
C VAL A 24 22.30 -8.68 4.55
N VAL A 25 22.37 -7.36 4.72
CA VAL A 25 23.42 -6.52 4.14
C VAL A 25 24.34 -6.00 5.25
N LEU A 26 25.64 -6.29 5.16
CA LEU A 26 26.66 -5.74 6.04
C LEU A 26 27.32 -4.52 5.40
N VAL A 27 27.06 -3.33 5.95
CA VAL A 27 27.73 -2.08 5.58
C VAL A 27 28.98 -1.91 6.44
N VAL A 28 30.14 -1.73 5.81
CA VAL A 28 31.43 -1.57 6.47
C VAL A 28 32.13 -0.29 6.01
N ASP A 29 32.19 0.71 6.86
CA ASP A 29 32.83 2.00 6.54
C ASP A 29 33.34 2.70 7.80
N ASP A 30 34.57 3.24 7.79
CA ASP A 30 35.10 3.98 8.95
C ASP A 30 34.49 5.39 9.09
N ASP A 31 33.91 5.93 8.00
CA ASP A 31 33.07 7.11 8.04
C ASP A 31 31.67 6.74 8.54
N ARG A 32 31.42 7.05 9.81
CA ARG A 32 30.15 6.78 10.50
C ARG A 32 28.97 7.45 9.83
N ASP A 33 29.13 8.68 9.35
CA ASP A 33 28.02 9.42 8.75
C ASP A 33 27.62 8.75 7.43
N LEU A 34 28.60 8.26 6.66
CA LEU A 34 28.34 7.52 5.42
C LEU A 34 27.74 6.13 5.70
N ALA A 35 28.30 5.37 6.66
CA ALA A 35 27.77 4.07 7.05
C ALA A 35 26.31 4.14 7.52
N ASP A 36 25.98 5.12 8.37
CA ASP A 36 24.62 5.33 8.88
C ASP A 36 23.68 5.81 7.76
N THR A 37 24.18 6.56 6.78
CA THR A 37 23.41 6.97 5.60
C THR A 37 23.09 5.78 4.70
N CYS A 38 24.06 4.91 4.44
CA CYS A 38 23.86 3.65 3.71
C CYS A 38 22.86 2.73 4.43
N GLU A 39 22.91 2.65 5.76
CA GLU A 39 21.91 1.92 6.56
C GLU A 39 20.52 2.51 6.39
N TYR A 40 20.39 3.83 6.50
CA TYR A 40 19.13 4.52 6.34
C TYR A 40 18.50 4.27 4.96
N TRP A 41 19.31 4.23 3.90
CA TRP A 41 18.86 3.96 2.54
C TRP A 41 18.39 2.51 2.31
N LEU A 42 18.92 1.54 3.06
CA LEU A 42 18.71 0.11 2.80
C LEU A 42 17.72 -0.56 3.78
N ARG A 43 17.48 0.03 4.96
CA ARG A 43 16.70 -0.59 6.05
C ARG A 43 15.23 -0.89 5.74
N ASP A 44 14.66 -0.25 4.71
CA ASP A 44 13.25 -0.45 4.34
C ASP A 44 13.06 -1.75 3.56
N ASP A 45 14.13 -2.26 2.93
CA ASP A 45 14.11 -3.42 2.03
C ASP A 45 14.98 -4.60 2.55
N TYR A 46 15.89 -4.37 3.50
CA TYR A 46 16.92 -5.33 3.93
C TYR A 46 17.18 -5.33 5.44
N GLU A 47 17.64 -6.45 6.01
CA GLU A 47 18.24 -6.47 7.35
C GLU A 47 19.66 -5.88 7.26
N VAL A 48 19.85 -4.64 7.73
CA VAL A 48 21.15 -3.98 7.63
C VAL A 48 21.95 -4.11 8.93
N ARG A 49 23.19 -4.59 8.80
CA ARG A 49 24.20 -4.60 9.86
C ARG A 49 25.26 -3.56 9.52
N VAL A 50 25.73 -2.82 10.52
CA VAL A 50 26.72 -1.76 10.33
C VAL A 50 27.98 -2.03 11.15
N ALA A 51 29.13 -1.98 10.47
CA ALA A 51 30.45 -2.05 11.06
C ALA A 51 31.26 -0.78 10.74
N TYR A 52 31.84 -0.14 11.75
CA TYR A 52 32.62 1.08 11.55
C TYR A 52 34.13 0.84 11.36
N GLY A 53 34.49 -0.37 10.93
CA GLY A 53 35.87 -0.82 10.87
C GLY A 53 36.00 -2.31 10.61
N GLY A 54 37.15 -2.74 10.09
CA GLY A 54 37.37 -4.12 9.64
C GLY A 54 37.34 -5.18 10.75
N GLU A 55 37.77 -4.87 11.98
CA GLU A 55 37.63 -5.83 13.09
C GLU A 55 36.16 -6.06 13.46
N SER A 56 35.37 -4.99 13.58
CA SER A 56 33.92 -5.10 13.84
C SER A 56 33.17 -5.77 12.70
N ALA A 57 33.63 -5.61 11.45
CA ALA A 57 33.04 -6.30 10.31
C ALA A 57 33.17 -7.82 10.46
N LEU A 58 34.38 -8.30 10.75
CA LEU A 58 34.65 -9.73 10.94
C LEU A 58 33.96 -10.33 12.17
N ASP A 59 33.65 -9.52 13.19
CA ASP A 59 32.86 -9.93 14.35
C ASP A 59 31.37 -10.08 14.02
N LEU A 60 30.86 -9.33 13.03
CA LEU A 60 29.46 -9.34 12.57
C LEU A 60 29.21 -10.30 11.39
N MET A 61 30.28 -10.84 10.78
CA MET A 61 30.19 -11.82 9.70
C MET A 61 29.74 -13.18 10.21
N ASP A 62 28.68 -13.71 9.61
CA ASP A 62 28.19 -15.07 9.75
C ASP A 62 27.58 -15.57 8.42
N ASP A 63 27.16 -16.84 8.38
CA ASP A 63 26.58 -17.46 7.19
C ASP A 63 25.23 -16.86 6.76
N ALA A 64 24.66 -15.94 7.56
CA ALA A 64 23.41 -15.25 7.21
C ALA A 64 23.66 -13.94 6.46
N VAL A 65 24.91 -13.45 6.36
CA VAL A 65 25.22 -12.24 5.60
C VAL A 65 25.22 -12.57 4.10
N ASP A 66 24.33 -11.94 3.34
CA ASP A 66 24.19 -12.16 1.90
C ASP A 66 25.08 -11.22 1.08
N VAL A 67 25.18 -9.95 1.50
CA VAL A 67 25.94 -8.90 0.80
C VAL A 67 26.80 -8.11 1.79
N VAL A 68 28.02 -7.76 1.38
CA VAL A 68 28.94 -6.89 2.11
C VAL A 68 29.29 -5.68 1.25
N LEU A 69 29.02 -4.48 1.77
CA LEU A 69 29.46 -3.21 1.20
C LEU A 69 30.69 -2.75 1.98
N LEU A 70 31.88 -2.87 1.37
CA LEU A 70 33.16 -2.80 2.08
C LEU A 70 34.00 -1.58 1.68
N ASP A 71 34.24 -0.69 2.63
CA ASP A 71 35.23 0.38 2.43
C ASP A 71 36.65 -0.18 2.34
N ARG A 72 37.41 0.32 1.37
CA ARG A 72 38.78 -0.15 1.13
C ARG A 72 39.77 0.38 2.17
N ARG A 73 39.59 1.61 2.66
CA ARG A 73 40.59 2.34 3.46
C ARG A 73 40.10 2.64 4.88
N MET A 74 40.07 1.61 5.69
CA MET A 74 39.79 1.75 7.12
C MET A 74 41.09 1.73 7.97
N PRO A 75 41.12 2.43 9.13
CA PRO A 75 42.33 2.63 9.94
C PRO A 75 42.75 1.42 10.79
N ASP A 76 41.82 0.55 11.18
CA ASP A 76 42.10 -0.59 12.08
C ASP A 76 42.57 -1.83 11.30
N ARG A 77 41.79 -2.25 10.30
CA ARG A 77 42.13 -3.26 9.28
C ARG A 77 41.64 -2.76 7.93
N SER A 78 42.42 -2.95 6.87
CA SER A 78 42.00 -2.48 5.54
C SER A 78 40.87 -3.34 4.96
N GLY A 79 40.11 -2.79 4.02
CA GLY A 79 39.10 -3.57 3.30
C GLY A 79 39.72 -4.75 2.56
N ASP A 80 40.91 -4.58 1.97
CA ASP A 80 41.64 -5.67 1.31
C ASP A 80 41.90 -6.85 2.28
N GLU A 81 42.30 -6.57 3.53
CA GLU A 81 42.52 -7.61 4.55
C GLU A 81 41.21 -8.28 5.03
N VAL A 82 40.11 -7.53 5.05
CA VAL A 82 38.78 -8.07 5.41
C VAL A 82 38.28 -8.98 4.28
N LEU A 83 38.43 -8.57 3.03
CA LEU A 83 38.04 -9.33 1.85
C LEU A 83 38.79 -10.67 1.79
N GLU A 84 40.11 -10.66 1.99
CA GLU A 84 40.92 -11.90 2.04
C GLU A 84 40.46 -12.84 3.17
N GLU A 85 40.08 -12.31 4.33
CA GLU A 85 39.62 -13.10 5.46
C GLU A 85 38.21 -13.69 5.22
N ILE A 86 37.33 -12.94 4.54
CA ILE A 86 36.00 -13.42 4.13
C ILE A 86 36.15 -14.62 3.17
N ASP A 87 36.97 -14.48 2.13
CA ASP A 87 37.26 -15.54 1.16
C ASP A 87 37.94 -16.74 1.82
N ALA A 88 38.93 -16.51 2.68
CA ALA A 88 39.65 -17.58 3.39
C ALA A 88 38.76 -18.40 4.36
N ARG A 89 37.70 -17.77 4.91
CA ARG A 89 36.71 -18.44 5.76
C ARG A 89 35.63 -19.16 4.97
N GLY A 90 35.52 -18.88 3.67
CA GLY A 90 34.56 -19.53 2.77
C GLY A 90 33.13 -19.06 2.99
N PHE A 91 32.94 -17.79 3.34
CA PHE A 91 31.59 -17.21 3.34
C PHE A 91 31.10 -17.07 1.89
N ASP A 92 29.87 -17.48 1.64
CA ASP A 92 29.25 -17.44 0.31
C ASP A 92 28.64 -16.06 -0.05
N CYS A 93 28.82 -15.06 0.83
CA CYS A 93 28.33 -13.70 0.65
C CYS A 93 28.94 -13.01 -0.59
N ARG A 94 28.26 -12.00 -1.10
CA ARG A 94 28.74 -11.16 -2.21
C ARG A 94 29.38 -9.89 -1.68
N VAL A 95 30.47 -9.44 -2.27
CA VAL A 95 31.22 -8.27 -1.78
C VAL A 95 31.34 -7.18 -2.83
N ALA A 96 30.77 -6.00 -2.54
CA ALA A 96 31.05 -4.77 -3.28
C ALA A 96 32.11 -3.95 -2.53
N MET A 97 33.17 -3.55 -3.22
CA MET A 97 34.12 -2.56 -2.70
C MET A 97 33.53 -1.16 -2.87
N MET A 98 33.49 -0.34 -1.83
CA MET A 98 33.00 1.04 -1.90
C MET A 98 34.10 2.01 -1.49
N THR A 99 34.66 2.80 -2.41
CA THR A 99 35.89 3.53 -2.10
C THR A 99 36.03 4.85 -2.83
N ALA A 100 36.64 5.84 -2.17
CA ALA A 100 37.04 7.11 -2.79
C ALA A 100 38.40 7.02 -3.52
N VAL A 101 39.02 5.83 -3.53
CA VAL A 101 40.28 5.58 -4.21
C VAL A 101 39.98 5.11 -5.62
N GLU A 102 40.49 5.87 -6.59
CA GLU A 102 40.43 5.45 -7.97
C GLU A 102 41.21 4.13 -8.14
N PRO A 103 40.61 3.12 -8.77
CA PRO A 103 41.20 1.79 -8.88
C PRO A 103 42.44 1.77 -9.75
N ASP A 104 43.35 0.84 -9.48
CA ASP A 104 44.53 0.52 -10.28
C ASP A 104 44.52 -0.99 -10.57
N THR A 105 45.46 -1.44 -11.38
CA THR A 105 45.59 -2.81 -11.89
C THR A 105 45.76 -3.90 -10.82
N ASP A 106 45.97 -3.52 -9.55
CA ASP A 106 46.01 -4.43 -8.41
C ASP A 106 44.65 -5.06 -8.09
N ILE A 107 43.54 -4.44 -8.49
CA ILE A 107 42.20 -4.96 -8.22
C ILE A 107 41.85 -6.22 -9.05
N VAL A 108 42.58 -6.48 -10.14
CA VAL A 108 42.25 -7.56 -11.09
C VAL A 108 42.30 -8.96 -10.48
N GLU A 109 43.11 -9.15 -9.43
CA GLU A 109 43.25 -10.44 -8.75
C GLU A 109 42.50 -10.50 -7.42
N MET A 110 41.76 -9.45 -7.03
CA MET A 110 41.02 -9.40 -5.78
C MET A 110 39.67 -10.12 -5.89
N PRO A 111 39.24 -10.88 -4.86
CA PRO A 111 38.02 -11.68 -4.91
C PRO A 111 36.76 -10.88 -4.53
N PHE A 112 36.51 -9.75 -5.21
CA PHE A 112 35.26 -8.97 -5.05
C PHE A 112 34.31 -9.21 -6.23
N ASP A 113 33.03 -8.88 -6.04
CA ASP A 113 31.98 -9.04 -7.05
C ASP A 113 31.64 -7.73 -7.78
N GLU A 114 31.76 -6.58 -7.09
CA GLU A 114 31.47 -5.25 -7.66
C GLU A 114 32.39 -4.16 -7.07
N TYR A 115 32.61 -3.06 -7.80
CA TYR A 115 33.47 -1.94 -7.36
C TYR A 115 32.79 -0.58 -7.58
N LEU A 116 32.46 0.10 -6.48
CA LEU A 116 31.83 1.41 -6.45
C LEU A 116 32.81 2.52 -6.08
N VAL A 117 32.81 3.59 -6.90
CA VAL A 117 33.61 4.79 -6.66
C VAL A 117 32.75 5.83 -5.94
N LYS A 118 33.16 6.23 -4.73
CA LYS A 118 32.49 7.30 -3.97
C LYS A 118 32.65 8.65 -4.68
N PRO A 119 31.62 9.54 -4.67
CA PRO A 119 30.37 9.43 -3.92
C PRO A 119 29.34 8.51 -4.60
N VAL A 120 28.61 7.75 -3.78
CA VAL A 120 27.46 6.93 -4.20
C VAL A 120 26.17 7.58 -3.72
N ASP A 121 25.10 7.44 -4.49
CA ASP A 121 23.75 7.83 -4.05
C ASP A 121 22.88 6.61 -3.68
N GLU A 122 21.65 6.89 -3.25
CA GLU A 122 20.69 5.89 -2.79
C GLU A 122 20.32 4.90 -3.90
N ASP A 123 20.20 5.38 -5.14
CA ASP A 123 19.84 4.54 -6.29
C ASP A 123 21.02 3.63 -6.67
N ASP A 124 22.24 4.17 -6.72
CA ASP A 124 23.48 3.40 -6.99
C ASP A 124 23.66 2.24 -5.99
N LEU A 125 23.43 2.52 -4.71
CA LEU A 125 23.63 1.55 -3.63
C LEU A 125 22.59 0.43 -3.69
N ARG A 126 21.31 0.79 -3.87
CA ARG A 126 20.22 -0.19 -4.00
C ARG A 126 20.41 -1.06 -5.24
N GLU A 127 20.71 -0.48 -6.39
CA GLU A 127 20.92 -1.24 -7.63
C GLU A 127 22.07 -2.24 -7.47
N THR A 128 23.15 -1.84 -6.81
CA THR A 128 24.29 -2.72 -6.53
C THR A 128 23.89 -3.90 -5.64
N VAL A 129 23.18 -3.64 -4.54
CA VAL A 129 22.74 -4.69 -3.60
C VAL A 129 21.78 -5.65 -4.30
N GLU A 130 20.78 -5.15 -5.03
CA GLU A 130 19.86 -5.96 -5.82
C GLU A 130 20.61 -6.84 -6.83
N GLU A 131 21.56 -6.27 -7.57
CA GLU A 131 22.34 -7.00 -8.54
C GLU A 131 23.20 -8.10 -7.91
N LEU A 132 23.83 -7.82 -6.77
CA LEU A 132 24.61 -8.82 -6.04
C LEU A 132 23.74 -9.95 -5.49
N LEU A 133 22.55 -9.64 -4.97
CA LEU A 133 21.60 -10.65 -4.52
C LEU A 133 21.15 -11.55 -5.66
N VAL A 134 20.87 -11.02 -6.85
CA VAL A 134 20.53 -11.87 -8.01
C VAL A 134 21.74 -12.67 -8.48
N ARG A 135 22.94 -12.07 -8.46
CA ARG A 135 24.20 -12.77 -8.78
C ARG A 135 24.54 -13.85 -7.75
N SER A 136 23.90 -13.84 -6.57
CA SER A 136 24.12 -14.86 -5.54
C SER A 136 23.72 -16.27 -6.00
N GLU A 137 22.72 -16.36 -6.86
CA GLU A 137 22.17 -17.61 -7.41
C GLU A 137 23.02 -18.20 -8.55
N PHE A 138 24.11 -17.51 -8.95
CA PHE A 138 24.94 -17.96 -10.06
C PHE A 138 26.07 -18.90 -9.62
N ASP A 139 26.30 -19.96 -10.41
CA ASP A 139 27.50 -20.80 -10.29
C ASP A 139 28.80 -19.97 -10.33
N ASP A 140 29.83 -20.40 -9.60
CA ASP A 140 31.14 -19.74 -9.42
C ASP A 140 31.75 -19.15 -10.71
N ARG A 141 31.54 -19.84 -11.83
CA ARG A 141 32.13 -19.48 -13.14
C ARG A 141 31.49 -18.27 -13.80
N ILE A 142 30.22 -18.01 -13.52
CA ILE A 142 29.49 -16.85 -14.04
C ILE A 142 29.73 -15.65 -13.12
N ARG A 143 29.90 -15.88 -11.81
CA ARG A 143 30.37 -14.85 -10.88
C ARG A 143 31.73 -14.31 -11.30
N GLU A 144 32.69 -15.19 -11.62
CA GLU A 144 34.01 -14.78 -12.12
C GLU A 144 33.90 -13.92 -13.39
N TYR A 145 32.96 -14.21 -14.29
CA TYR A 145 32.76 -13.39 -15.48
C TYR A 145 32.30 -11.97 -15.15
N PHE A 146 31.28 -11.81 -14.30
CA PHE A 146 30.75 -10.48 -13.95
C PHE A 146 31.74 -9.64 -13.13
N ALA A 147 32.48 -10.26 -12.20
CA ALA A 147 33.55 -9.58 -11.45
C ALA A 147 34.64 -9.03 -12.39
N LEU A 148 35.04 -9.80 -13.40
CA LEU A 148 36.02 -9.36 -14.40
C LEU A 148 35.48 -8.24 -15.31
N VAL A 149 34.19 -8.26 -15.65
CA VAL A 149 33.54 -7.19 -16.44
C VAL A 149 33.41 -5.89 -15.64
N SER A 150 33.04 -5.96 -14.36
CA SER A 150 33.04 -4.82 -13.44
C SER A 150 34.45 -4.21 -13.37
N THR A 151 35.46 -5.06 -13.15
CA THR A 151 36.86 -4.64 -13.12
C THR A 151 37.33 -4.01 -14.44
N GLU A 152 36.96 -4.58 -15.60
CA GLU A 152 37.31 -4.04 -16.92
C GLU A 152 36.68 -2.67 -17.14
N THR A 153 35.39 -2.51 -16.80
CA THR A 153 34.66 -1.24 -16.95
C THR A 153 35.34 -0.15 -16.15
N VAL A 154 35.58 -0.42 -14.87
CA VAL A 154 36.15 0.52 -13.91
C VAL A 154 37.59 0.92 -14.25
N LEU A 155 38.42 -0.03 -14.73
CA LEU A 155 39.77 0.29 -15.21
C LEU A 155 39.78 0.94 -16.60
N GLY A 156 38.80 0.63 -17.44
CA GLY A 156 38.66 1.17 -18.80
C GLY A 156 38.25 2.64 -18.85
N GLU A 157 37.60 3.15 -17.80
CA GLU A 157 37.29 4.57 -17.63
C GLU A 157 38.51 5.42 -17.25
N ARG A 158 39.63 4.79 -16.89
CA ARG A 158 40.87 5.49 -16.52
C ARG A 158 41.73 5.85 -17.72
N ASP A 159 42.51 6.92 -17.55
CA ASP A 159 43.61 7.21 -18.46
C ASP A 159 44.68 6.11 -18.38
N VAL A 160 44.90 5.40 -19.48
CA VAL A 160 45.84 4.27 -19.57
C VAL A 160 47.25 4.64 -19.09
N SER A 161 47.64 5.90 -19.23
CA SER A 161 48.94 6.42 -18.75
C SER A 161 49.06 6.58 -17.24
N GLU A 162 47.96 6.51 -16.49
CA GLU A 162 47.92 6.63 -15.03
C GLU A 162 47.88 5.26 -14.33
N LEU A 163 47.63 4.18 -15.07
CA LEU A 163 47.64 2.82 -14.56
C LEU A 163 49.07 2.34 -14.25
N GLY A 164 49.23 1.62 -13.13
CA GLY A 164 50.51 1.05 -12.71
C GLY A 164 51.10 0.07 -13.73
N ASN A 165 50.25 -0.73 -14.39
CA ASN A 165 50.66 -1.63 -15.47
C ASN A 165 49.61 -1.78 -16.60
N PRO A 166 49.71 -0.98 -17.67
CA PRO A 166 48.75 -1.00 -18.78
C PRO A 166 48.57 -2.37 -19.46
N ASP A 167 49.61 -3.21 -19.47
CA ASP A 167 49.55 -4.54 -20.09
C ASP A 167 48.54 -5.46 -19.36
N VAL A 168 48.27 -5.20 -18.07
CA VAL A 168 47.29 -5.95 -17.27
C VAL A 168 45.86 -5.67 -17.73
N LEU A 169 45.57 -4.43 -18.13
CA LEU A 169 44.27 -4.08 -18.70
C LEU A 169 44.05 -4.76 -20.05
N ASP A 170 45.09 -4.80 -20.90
CA ASP A 170 45.03 -5.52 -22.18
C ASP A 170 44.80 -7.03 -21.98
N ASP A 171 45.52 -7.65 -21.03
CA ASP A 171 45.35 -9.07 -20.67
C ASP A 171 43.96 -9.36 -20.08
N LEU A 172 43.44 -8.47 -19.24
CA LEU A 172 42.08 -8.54 -18.68
C LEU A 172 41.03 -8.45 -19.80
N THR A 173 41.13 -7.47 -20.68
CA THR A 173 40.23 -7.30 -21.82
C THR A 173 40.25 -8.52 -22.73
N GLU A 174 41.43 -9.13 -22.97
CA GLU A 174 41.50 -10.37 -23.75
C GLU A 174 40.87 -11.56 -23.00
N ARG A 175 41.03 -11.64 -21.67
CA ARG A 175 40.39 -12.66 -20.83
C ARG A 175 38.86 -12.53 -20.81
N VAL A 176 38.32 -11.32 -20.63
CA VAL A 176 36.88 -11.04 -20.66
C VAL A 176 36.30 -11.41 -22.03
N ARG A 177 36.95 -11.02 -23.13
CA ARG A 177 36.52 -11.39 -24.49
C ARG A 177 36.49 -12.90 -24.70
N ARG A 178 37.53 -13.62 -24.26
CA ARG A 178 37.59 -15.09 -24.38
C ARG A 178 36.46 -15.77 -23.60
N LEU A 179 36.23 -15.34 -22.36
CA LEU A 179 35.15 -15.86 -21.52
C LEU A 179 33.79 -15.55 -22.13
N ARG A 180 33.59 -14.34 -22.65
CA ARG A 180 32.37 -13.92 -23.36
C ARG A 180 32.10 -14.80 -24.58
N ASP A 181 33.11 -15.07 -25.42
CA ASP A 181 32.96 -15.90 -26.62
C ASP A 181 32.68 -17.38 -26.28
N GLU A 182 33.30 -17.91 -25.21
CA GLU A 182 33.07 -19.28 -24.75
C GLU A 182 31.70 -19.47 -24.08
N ARG A 183 31.11 -18.39 -23.54
CA ARG A 183 29.91 -18.41 -22.67
C ARG A 183 28.75 -17.59 -23.20
N GLU A 184 28.84 -17.18 -24.46
CA GLU A 184 27.92 -16.24 -25.10
C GLU A 184 26.44 -16.68 -25.04
N SER A 185 26.16 -17.98 -24.94
CA SER A 185 24.78 -18.49 -24.83
C SER A 185 24.28 -18.55 -23.39
N GLU A 186 25.14 -18.86 -22.41
CA GLU A 186 24.78 -18.90 -20.98
C GLU A 186 24.65 -17.48 -20.41
N ILE A 187 25.58 -16.59 -20.78
CA ILE A 187 25.56 -15.17 -20.40
C ILE A 187 24.34 -14.48 -20.98
N ARG A 188 24.06 -14.63 -22.28
CA ARG A 188 22.88 -14.00 -22.90
C ARG A 188 21.56 -14.47 -22.30
N GLU A 189 21.46 -15.74 -21.89
CA GLU A 189 20.23 -16.26 -21.29
C GLU A 189 20.00 -15.68 -19.89
N ARG A 190 21.07 -15.54 -19.09
CA ARG A 190 20.99 -14.96 -17.75
C ARG A 190 20.97 -13.42 -17.74
N GLU A 191 21.62 -12.75 -18.68
CA GLU A 191 21.49 -11.29 -18.91
C GLU A 191 20.04 -10.95 -19.25
N ARG A 192 19.35 -11.77 -20.06
CA ARG A 192 17.90 -11.61 -20.28
C ARG A 192 17.08 -11.77 -19.00
N GLN A 193 17.51 -12.65 -18.09
CA GLN A 193 16.85 -12.86 -16.80
C GLN A 193 17.07 -11.65 -15.87
N LEU A 194 18.28 -11.10 -15.82
CA LEU A 194 18.63 -9.87 -15.08
C LEU A 194 17.92 -8.63 -15.64
N ASP A 195 17.92 -8.44 -16.95
CA ASP A 195 17.18 -7.37 -17.62
C ASP A 195 15.67 -7.51 -17.39
N ARG A 196 15.16 -8.74 -17.24
CA ARG A 196 13.77 -9.01 -16.89
C ARG A 196 13.48 -8.61 -15.45
N ILE A 197 14.33 -8.99 -14.49
CA ILE A 197 14.19 -8.62 -13.07
C ILE A 197 14.28 -7.09 -12.88
N ARG A 198 15.26 -6.43 -13.51
CA ARG A 198 15.40 -4.96 -13.46
C ARG A 198 14.18 -4.23 -14.03
N ARG A 199 13.63 -4.73 -15.15
CA ARG A 199 12.36 -4.19 -15.70
C ARG A 199 11.19 -4.41 -14.75
N ILE A 200 11.15 -5.55 -14.07
CA ILE A 200 10.08 -5.91 -13.14
C ILE A 200 10.07 -5.01 -11.90
N ASN A 201 11.22 -4.86 -11.22
CA ASN A 201 11.33 -4.04 -10.01
C ASN A 201 11.18 -2.53 -10.32
N GLY A 202 11.76 -2.08 -11.44
CA GLY A 202 11.60 -0.69 -11.88
C GLY A 202 10.13 -0.33 -12.19
N PHE A 203 9.39 -1.27 -12.79
CA PHE A 203 7.98 -1.07 -13.13
C PHE A 203 7.08 -0.94 -11.90
N LEU A 204 7.26 -1.80 -10.89
CA LEU A 204 6.51 -1.70 -9.63
C LEU A 204 6.71 -0.33 -8.96
N ARG A 205 7.96 0.15 -8.89
CA ARG A 205 8.30 1.46 -8.32
C ARG A 205 7.68 2.63 -9.10
N GLU A 206 7.57 2.51 -10.42
CA GLU A 206 6.94 3.53 -11.25
C GLU A 206 5.43 3.59 -11.01
N VAL A 207 4.78 2.43 -10.89
CA VAL A 207 3.38 2.33 -10.45
C VAL A 207 3.19 2.92 -9.05
N ASP A 208 4.05 2.59 -8.08
CA ASP A 208 3.98 3.13 -6.71
C ASP A 208 4.03 4.66 -6.69
N ARG A 209 5.00 5.26 -7.42
CA ARG A 209 5.10 6.73 -7.53
C ARG A 209 3.86 7.33 -8.19
N ALA A 210 3.35 6.70 -9.23
CA ALA A 210 2.16 7.18 -9.94
C ALA A 210 0.88 7.13 -9.07
N LEU A 211 0.82 6.20 -8.10
CA LEU A 211 -0.29 6.09 -7.15
C LEU A 211 -0.24 7.14 -6.03
N VAL A 212 0.95 7.62 -5.65
CA VAL A 212 1.10 8.65 -4.61
C VAL A 212 0.41 9.98 -5.00
N ASP A 213 0.51 10.36 -6.27
CA ASP A 213 -0.04 11.62 -6.79
C ASP A 213 -1.52 11.52 -7.18
N ALA A 214 -2.05 10.30 -7.31
CA ALA A 214 -3.42 10.07 -7.76
C ALA A 214 -4.43 10.28 -6.63
N THR A 215 -5.48 11.04 -6.90
CA THR A 215 -6.49 11.44 -5.89
C THR A 215 -7.81 10.71 -6.01
N THR A 216 -8.08 10.11 -7.16
CA THR A 216 -9.31 9.37 -7.43
C THR A 216 -8.99 8.04 -8.10
N ARG A 217 -9.95 7.11 -8.03
CA ARG A 217 -9.87 5.84 -8.75
C ARG A 217 -9.66 6.02 -10.27
N GLY A 218 -10.24 7.08 -10.86
CA GLY A 218 -10.05 7.42 -12.26
C GLY A 218 -8.61 7.84 -12.54
N ASP A 219 -8.06 8.75 -11.74
CA ASP A 219 -6.67 9.20 -11.85
C ASP A 219 -5.70 8.02 -11.73
N ILE A 220 -5.97 7.10 -10.80
CA ILE A 220 -5.18 5.87 -10.65
C ILE A 220 -5.22 5.03 -11.92
N ALA A 221 -6.41 4.81 -12.48
CA ALA A 221 -6.55 4.01 -13.69
C ALA A 221 -5.80 4.64 -14.88
N ASP A 222 -5.87 5.97 -15.03
CA ASP A 222 -5.17 6.72 -16.08
C ASP A 222 -3.65 6.65 -15.89
N SER A 223 -3.15 6.88 -14.66
CA SER A 223 -1.73 6.80 -14.31
C SER A 223 -1.14 5.41 -14.56
N VAL A 224 -1.86 4.35 -14.18
CA VAL A 224 -1.43 2.96 -14.42
C VAL A 224 -1.36 2.70 -15.92
N CYS A 225 -2.39 3.05 -16.69
CA CYS A 225 -2.39 2.84 -18.15
C CYS A 225 -1.26 3.61 -18.84
N ALA A 226 -0.95 4.84 -18.39
CA ALA A 226 0.16 5.63 -18.90
C ALA A 226 1.53 4.97 -18.60
N THR A 227 1.70 4.39 -17.42
CA THR A 227 2.92 3.67 -17.04
C THR A 227 3.14 2.44 -17.93
N PHE A 228 2.07 1.71 -18.25
CA PHE A 228 2.11 0.58 -19.19
C PHE A 228 2.45 0.99 -20.63
N GLU A 229 2.22 2.24 -21.04
CA GLU A 229 2.59 2.73 -22.38
C GLU A 229 4.11 2.87 -22.53
N ALA A 230 4.83 3.17 -21.45
CA ALA A 230 6.29 3.25 -21.43
C ALA A 230 6.98 1.89 -21.19
N SER A 231 6.18 0.83 -21.02
CA SER A 231 6.63 -0.51 -20.62
C SER A 231 6.90 -1.43 -21.82
N PRO A 232 7.47 -2.64 -21.62
CA PRO A 232 7.67 -3.61 -22.71
C PRO A 232 6.37 -4.28 -23.19
N TYR A 233 5.21 -3.97 -22.60
CA TYR A 233 3.92 -4.55 -22.95
C TYR A 233 3.28 -3.84 -24.17
N GLU A 234 2.42 -4.54 -24.93
CA GLU A 234 1.80 -3.97 -26.15
C GLU A 234 0.64 -3.01 -25.85
N GLY A 235 0.18 -2.94 -24.61
CA GLY A 235 -0.86 -2.03 -24.15
C GLY A 235 -1.58 -2.58 -22.92
N ALA A 236 -2.23 -1.68 -22.19
CA ALA A 236 -3.02 -2.05 -21.01
C ALA A 236 -4.28 -1.20 -20.86
N TRP A 237 -5.27 -1.75 -20.18
CA TRP A 237 -6.48 -1.03 -19.81
C TRP A 237 -7.07 -1.54 -18.50
N VAL A 238 -7.78 -0.67 -17.78
CA VAL A 238 -8.39 -1.01 -16.49
C VAL A 238 -9.89 -1.27 -16.68
N ALA A 239 -10.33 -2.43 -16.24
CA ALA A 239 -11.68 -2.94 -16.32
C ALA A 239 -12.39 -2.86 -14.96
N ARG A 240 -13.68 -2.55 -14.99
CA ARG A 240 -14.61 -2.72 -13.86
C ARG A 240 -15.64 -3.76 -14.24
N TYR A 241 -15.86 -4.74 -13.37
CA TYR A 241 -16.92 -5.73 -13.56
C TYR A 241 -18.16 -5.34 -12.74
N ASN A 242 -19.29 -5.19 -13.42
CA ASN A 242 -20.59 -4.94 -12.81
C ASN A 242 -21.39 -6.25 -12.73
N GLN A 243 -21.32 -6.91 -11.57
CA GLN A 243 -22.01 -8.18 -11.32
C GLN A 243 -23.54 -8.10 -11.47
N ALA A 244 -24.14 -6.92 -11.26
CA ALA A 244 -25.60 -6.77 -11.28
C ALA A 244 -26.20 -6.92 -12.69
N ILE A 245 -25.43 -6.56 -13.71
CA ILE A 245 -25.84 -6.64 -15.11
C ILE A 245 -24.91 -7.53 -15.95
N ASP A 246 -23.95 -8.20 -15.30
CA ASP A 246 -22.93 -9.06 -15.91
C ASP A 246 -22.18 -8.36 -17.06
N THR A 247 -21.74 -7.12 -16.82
CA THR A 247 -21.02 -6.32 -17.83
C THR A 247 -19.65 -5.90 -17.36
N VAL A 248 -18.67 -5.98 -18.25
CA VAL A 248 -17.33 -5.40 -18.07
C VAL A 248 -17.30 -4.03 -18.73
N GLU A 249 -16.86 -3.02 -17.98
CA GLU A 249 -16.72 -1.64 -18.43
C GLU A 249 -15.24 -1.24 -18.41
N CYS A 250 -14.75 -0.61 -19.48
CA CYS A 250 -13.43 -0.03 -19.50
C CYS A 250 -13.46 1.32 -18.77
N GLN A 251 -12.59 1.49 -17.79
CA GLN A 251 -12.44 2.73 -17.02
C GLN A 251 -11.39 3.65 -17.65
N SER A 252 -10.25 3.08 -18.02
CA SER A 252 -9.16 3.78 -18.69
C SER A 252 -8.38 2.80 -19.57
N ALA A 253 -7.69 3.31 -20.59
CA ALA A 253 -6.91 2.53 -21.53
C ALA A 253 -5.68 3.33 -21.98
N SER A 254 -4.59 2.61 -22.24
CA SER A 254 -3.36 3.18 -22.78
C SER A 254 -3.55 3.60 -24.25
N GLU A 255 -2.69 4.49 -24.77
CA GLU A 255 -2.82 5.00 -26.15
C GLU A 255 -2.72 3.89 -27.20
N SER A 256 -1.94 2.84 -26.89
CA SER A 256 -1.81 1.65 -27.72
C SER A 256 -3.10 0.80 -27.82
N ILE A 257 -4.12 1.04 -26.98
CA ILE A 257 -5.42 0.36 -27.02
C ILE A 257 -6.45 1.18 -27.81
N ALA A 258 -6.81 0.71 -29.01
CA ALA A 258 -7.81 1.33 -29.88
C ALA A 258 -9.26 0.95 -29.53
N SER A 259 -9.53 -0.31 -29.17
CA SER A 259 -10.85 -0.78 -28.75
C SER A 259 -10.72 -1.90 -27.71
N PRO A 260 -10.89 -1.62 -26.40
CA PRO A 260 -10.68 -2.61 -25.32
C PRO A 260 -11.52 -3.89 -25.44
N PHE A 261 -12.68 -3.82 -26.11
CA PHE A 261 -13.61 -4.93 -26.31
C PHE A 261 -13.63 -5.49 -27.74
N GLY A 262 -12.80 -4.94 -28.64
CA GLY A 262 -12.85 -5.27 -30.06
C GLY A 262 -14.16 -4.81 -30.74
N ASP A 263 -14.70 -5.64 -31.63
CA ASP A 263 -15.97 -5.39 -32.34
C ASP A 263 -17.22 -5.75 -31.50
N ASP A 264 -17.06 -6.40 -30.34
CA ASP A 264 -18.16 -6.92 -29.53
C ASP A 264 -18.48 -5.98 -28.37
N ALA A 265 -19.10 -4.84 -28.69
CA ALA A 265 -19.60 -3.87 -27.72
C ALA A 265 -20.95 -4.34 -27.13
N GLY A 266 -20.93 -5.34 -26.24
CA GLY A 266 -22.03 -5.61 -25.30
C GLY A 266 -23.23 -6.44 -25.82
N GLY A 267 -23.01 -7.37 -26.76
CA GLY A 267 -24.01 -8.41 -27.08
C GLY A 267 -23.94 -9.60 -26.10
N PRO A 268 -25.04 -10.36 -25.89
CA PRO A 268 -24.97 -11.62 -25.14
C PRO A 268 -24.01 -12.61 -25.83
N PRO A 269 -23.27 -13.43 -25.06
CA PRO A 269 -22.20 -14.26 -25.58
C PRO A 269 -22.71 -15.20 -26.69
N VAL A 270 -22.04 -15.18 -27.83
CA VAL A 270 -22.28 -16.15 -28.90
C VAL A 270 -21.51 -17.42 -28.56
N GLU A 271 -22.22 -18.52 -28.27
CA GLU A 271 -21.60 -19.81 -27.96
C GLU A 271 -20.61 -20.24 -29.06
N GLY A 272 -19.33 -20.36 -28.69
CA GLY A 272 -18.35 -21.15 -29.45
C GLY A 272 -17.27 -20.40 -30.23
N THR A 273 -17.06 -19.10 -30.03
CA THR A 273 -15.94 -18.36 -30.66
C THR A 273 -15.12 -17.62 -29.62
N SER A 274 -13.80 -17.89 -29.60
CA SER A 274 -12.69 -17.11 -29.03
C SER A 274 -12.98 -16.29 -27.77
N THR A 275 -12.37 -16.68 -26.64
CA THR A 275 -12.42 -15.98 -25.34
C THR A 275 -12.32 -14.46 -25.51
N ALA A 276 -13.43 -13.75 -25.29
CA ALA A 276 -13.44 -12.30 -25.36
C ALA A 276 -12.67 -11.75 -24.14
N PRO A 277 -11.98 -10.61 -24.22
CA PRO A 277 -11.28 -10.01 -23.07
C PRO A 277 -12.19 -9.85 -21.84
N GLY A 278 -13.49 -9.61 -22.05
CA GLY A 278 -14.48 -9.55 -20.98
C GLY A 278 -14.67 -10.88 -20.22
N ASP A 279 -14.54 -12.02 -20.89
CA ASP A 279 -14.63 -13.34 -20.24
C ASP A 279 -13.42 -13.58 -19.32
N VAL A 280 -12.23 -13.19 -19.78
CA VAL A 280 -10.97 -13.29 -19.02
C VAL A 280 -11.02 -12.38 -17.80
N VAL A 281 -11.55 -11.16 -17.94
CA VAL A 281 -11.77 -10.22 -16.83
C VAL A 281 -12.74 -10.81 -15.80
N ARG A 282 -13.88 -11.35 -16.24
CA ARG A 282 -14.86 -11.96 -15.34
C ARG A 282 -14.25 -13.12 -14.57
N GLU A 283 -13.53 -14.02 -15.25
CA GLU A 283 -12.85 -15.14 -14.60
C GLU A 283 -11.81 -14.67 -13.58
N ALA A 284 -11.02 -13.64 -13.90
CA ALA A 284 -10.02 -13.10 -12.97
C ALA A 284 -10.66 -12.47 -11.73
N VAL A 285 -11.76 -11.74 -11.88
CA VAL A 285 -12.50 -11.15 -10.76
C VAL A 285 -13.16 -12.23 -9.90
N ASP A 286 -13.83 -13.20 -10.51
CA ASP A 286 -14.53 -14.28 -9.79
C ASP A 286 -13.58 -15.21 -9.03
N THR A 287 -12.41 -15.51 -9.62
CA THR A 287 -11.40 -16.38 -9.00
C THR A 287 -10.42 -15.64 -8.11
N SER A 288 -10.39 -14.30 -8.19
CA SER A 288 -9.37 -13.46 -7.54
C SER A 288 -7.93 -13.90 -7.87
N ALA A 289 -7.72 -14.42 -9.08
CA ALA A 289 -6.45 -14.90 -9.58
C ALA A 289 -6.13 -14.32 -10.96
N VAL A 290 -4.84 -14.24 -11.29
CA VAL A 290 -4.40 -13.80 -12.63
C VAL A 290 -4.75 -14.86 -13.67
N VAL A 291 -5.51 -14.46 -14.68
CA VAL A 291 -5.99 -15.33 -15.77
C VAL A 291 -5.36 -14.91 -17.09
N THR A 292 -4.94 -15.88 -17.90
CA THR A 292 -4.30 -15.65 -19.20
C THR A 292 -5.04 -16.36 -20.32
N ALA A 293 -5.16 -15.72 -21.49
CA ALA A 293 -5.73 -16.34 -22.68
C ALA A 293 -4.98 -15.93 -23.95
N THR A 294 -4.89 -16.83 -24.94
CA THR A 294 -4.33 -16.50 -26.25
C THR A 294 -5.28 -15.61 -27.03
N VAL A 295 -4.76 -14.54 -27.62
CA VAL A 295 -5.52 -13.57 -28.41
C VAL A 295 -5.40 -13.90 -29.90
N PRO A 296 -6.51 -14.12 -30.62
CA PRO A 296 -6.46 -14.31 -32.06
C PRO A 296 -5.93 -13.06 -32.78
N PRO A 297 -5.21 -13.21 -33.91
CA PRO A 297 -4.67 -12.08 -34.67
C PRO A 297 -5.73 -11.09 -35.14
N GLU A 298 -6.92 -11.59 -35.49
CA GLU A 298 -8.09 -10.79 -35.90
C GLU A 298 -8.64 -9.92 -34.77
N HIS A 299 -8.60 -10.41 -33.53
CA HIS A 299 -9.01 -9.66 -32.36
C HIS A 299 -7.94 -8.62 -31.97
N ALA A 300 -6.67 -9.01 -31.97
CA ALA A 300 -5.55 -8.11 -31.69
C ALA A 300 -5.50 -6.91 -32.66
N ALA A 301 -5.81 -7.12 -33.94
CA ALA A 301 -5.84 -6.06 -34.94
C ALA A 301 -6.95 -5.01 -34.74
N VAL A 302 -8.00 -5.33 -33.96
CA VAL A 302 -9.07 -4.38 -33.62
C VAL A 302 -8.77 -3.69 -32.29
N VAL A 303 -8.17 -4.41 -31.34
CA VAL A 303 -7.89 -3.89 -30.00
C VAL A 303 -6.66 -2.98 -29.95
N LEU A 304 -5.60 -3.30 -30.69
CA LEU A 304 -4.32 -2.58 -30.63
C LEU A 304 -4.18 -1.59 -31.80
N ALA A 305 -3.79 -0.34 -31.50
CA ALA A 305 -3.72 0.75 -32.48
C ALA A 305 -2.67 0.54 -33.58
N ASP A 306 -1.51 -0.04 -33.22
CA ASP A 306 -0.36 -0.28 -34.12
C ASP A 306 0.04 -1.77 -34.13
N ALA A 307 -0.94 -2.66 -34.29
CA ALA A 307 -0.67 -4.10 -34.35
C ALA A 307 0.24 -4.47 -35.54
N ASP A 308 1.48 -4.87 -35.23
CA ASP A 308 2.41 -5.54 -36.16
C ASP A 308 1.81 -6.86 -36.71
N PRO A 309 2.33 -7.43 -37.82
CA PRO A 309 1.63 -8.37 -38.69
C PRO A 309 0.99 -9.57 -37.98
N PRO A 310 -0.07 -10.18 -38.57
CA PRO A 310 -0.96 -11.15 -37.93
C PRO A 310 -0.33 -12.51 -37.53
N GLU A 311 0.99 -12.67 -37.61
CA GLU A 311 1.70 -13.92 -37.37
C GLU A 311 2.28 -14.04 -35.95
N ALA A 312 2.35 -12.95 -35.16
CA ALA A 312 2.83 -13.00 -33.78
C ALA A 312 1.72 -13.48 -32.83
N GLU A 313 2.00 -14.55 -32.06
CA GLU A 313 1.13 -14.98 -30.96
C GLU A 313 1.09 -13.90 -29.88
N ARG A 314 -0.10 -13.61 -29.36
CA ARG A 314 -0.34 -12.63 -28.31
C ARG A 314 -1.12 -13.28 -27.18
N THR A 315 -0.84 -12.86 -25.96
CA THR A 315 -1.54 -13.30 -24.75
C THR A 315 -2.16 -12.09 -24.07
N VAL A 316 -3.43 -12.21 -23.68
CA VAL A 316 -4.08 -11.26 -22.78
C VAL A 316 -3.97 -11.79 -21.36
N VAL A 317 -3.58 -10.92 -20.45
CA VAL A 317 -3.50 -11.20 -19.01
C VAL A 317 -4.52 -10.31 -18.31
N ALA A 318 -5.45 -10.92 -17.59
CA ALA A 318 -6.35 -10.21 -16.68
C ALA A 318 -5.86 -10.40 -15.25
N VAL A 319 -5.46 -9.30 -14.63
CA VAL A 319 -4.96 -9.22 -13.28
C VAL A 319 -6.06 -8.65 -12.38
N PRO A 320 -6.54 -9.35 -11.35
CA PRO A 320 -7.52 -8.80 -10.43
C PRO A 320 -6.90 -7.63 -9.64
N ILE A 321 -7.58 -6.48 -9.62
CA ILE A 321 -7.21 -5.34 -8.77
C ILE A 321 -7.92 -5.52 -7.44
N ARG A 322 -7.17 -5.87 -6.39
CA ARG A 322 -7.76 -6.27 -5.11
C ARG A 322 -7.11 -5.56 -3.93
N TYR A 323 -7.90 -5.35 -2.89
CA TYR A 323 -7.43 -4.97 -1.57
C TYR A 323 -8.13 -5.87 -0.55
N ARG A 324 -7.36 -6.68 0.18
CA ARG A 324 -7.89 -7.71 1.09
C ARG A 324 -8.89 -8.60 0.33
N GLU A 325 -10.15 -8.68 0.79
CA GLU A 325 -11.20 -9.50 0.18
C GLU A 325 -12.00 -8.77 -0.92
N THR A 326 -11.73 -7.47 -1.13
CA THR A 326 -12.45 -6.65 -2.10
C THR A 326 -11.73 -6.64 -3.44
N VAL A 327 -12.40 -7.08 -4.52
CA VAL A 327 -11.91 -6.95 -5.89
C VAL A 327 -12.59 -5.77 -6.57
N TYR A 328 -11.82 -4.74 -6.91
CA TYR A 328 -12.32 -3.53 -7.53
C TYR A 328 -12.59 -3.70 -9.03
N GLY A 329 -11.91 -4.64 -9.68
CA GLY A 329 -11.96 -4.86 -11.12
C GLY A 329 -10.75 -5.68 -11.58
N ALA A 330 -10.31 -5.47 -12.82
CA ALA A 330 -9.12 -6.10 -13.33
C ALA A 330 -8.30 -5.14 -14.19
N LEU A 331 -6.98 -5.24 -14.12
CA LEU A 331 -6.05 -4.67 -15.07
C LEU A 331 -5.84 -5.68 -16.19
N VAL A 332 -6.02 -5.26 -17.44
CA VAL A 332 -5.88 -6.11 -18.62
C VAL A 332 -4.65 -5.68 -19.39
N VAL A 333 -3.73 -6.61 -19.63
CA VAL A 333 -2.43 -6.35 -20.27
C VAL A 333 -2.28 -7.24 -21.50
N TYR A 334 -1.80 -6.66 -22.60
CA TYR A 334 -1.47 -7.40 -23.82
C TYR A 334 0.03 -7.64 -23.90
N VAL A 335 0.39 -8.92 -24.02
CA VAL A 335 1.77 -9.39 -24.08
C VAL A 335 2.03 -10.05 -25.41
N ARG A 336 3.17 -9.75 -26.02
CA ARG A 336 3.65 -10.45 -27.21
C ARG A 336 4.27 -11.79 -26.81
N GLY A 337 3.74 -12.89 -27.32
CA GLY A 337 4.16 -14.25 -26.99
C GLY A 337 3.43 -14.85 -25.79
N THR A 338 4.11 -15.76 -25.09
CA THR A 338 3.61 -16.45 -23.89
C THR A 338 4.07 -15.77 -22.62
N VAL A 339 3.25 -15.80 -21.58
CA VAL A 339 3.54 -15.23 -20.26
C VAL A 339 4.12 -16.32 -19.36
N THR A 340 5.21 -15.99 -18.67
CA THR A 340 5.85 -16.89 -17.69
C THR A 340 5.15 -16.86 -16.33
N ASP A 341 5.36 -17.87 -15.48
CA ASP A 341 4.77 -17.88 -14.13
C ASP A 341 5.28 -16.72 -13.25
N GLU A 342 6.54 -16.32 -13.42
CA GLU A 342 7.14 -15.16 -12.75
C GLU A 342 6.48 -13.84 -13.18
N GLU A 343 6.33 -13.61 -14.49
CA GLU A 343 5.60 -12.42 -15.00
C GLU A 343 4.14 -12.41 -14.55
N ARG A 344 3.50 -13.59 -14.45
CA ARG A 344 2.14 -13.72 -13.94
C ARG A 344 2.04 -13.36 -12.47
N SER A 345 3.02 -13.76 -11.65
CA SER A 345 3.12 -13.39 -10.23
C SER A 345 3.30 -11.89 -10.07
N MET A 346 4.29 -11.33 -10.78
CA MET A 346 4.62 -9.91 -10.76
C MET A 346 3.45 -9.02 -11.17
N LEU A 347 2.75 -9.37 -12.25
CA LEU A 347 1.55 -8.65 -12.66
C LEU A 347 0.46 -8.74 -11.59
N GLY A 348 0.38 -9.86 -10.86
CA GLY A 348 -0.44 -10.01 -9.66
C GLY A 348 -0.12 -8.99 -8.58
N ASP A 349 1.17 -8.80 -8.27
CA ASP A 349 1.65 -7.84 -7.28
C ASP A 349 1.29 -6.40 -7.69
N VAL A 350 1.42 -6.07 -8.99
CA VAL A 350 0.93 -4.78 -9.55
C VAL A 350 -0.58 -4.60 -9.26
N GLY A 351 -1.38 -5.65 -9.46
CA GLY A 351 -2.82 -5.61 -9.19
C GLY A 351 -3.16 -5.34 -7.71
N GLU A 352 -2.35 -5.88 -6.80
CA GLU A 352 -2.48 -5.66 -5.35
C GLU A 352 -2.08 -4.22 -4.97
N THR A 353 -0.94 -3.75 -5.47
CA THR A 353 -0.46 -2.37 -5.29
C THR A 353 -1.47 -1.34 -5.80
N VAL A 354 -2.02 -1.53 -7.01
CA VAL A 354 -3.08 -0.65 -7.55
C VAL A 354 -4.33 -0.72 -6.68
N GLY A 355 -4.66 -1.90 -6.13
CA GLY A 355 -5.76 -2.06 -5.19
C GLY A 355 -5.56 -1.29 -3.88
N HIS A 356 -4.34 -1.28 -3.33
CA HIS A 356 -3.96 -0.44 -2.19
C HIS A 356 -4.14 1.05 -2.50
N GLY A 357 -3.69 1.49 -3.67
CA GLY A 357 -3.85 2.87 -4.14
C GLY A 357 -5.32 3.26 -4.26
N ILE A 358 -6.17 2.42 -4.87
CA ILE A 358 -7.61 2.68 -5.01
C ILE A 358 -8.27 2.76 -3.63
N ASN A 359 -7.97 1.83 -2.73
CA ASN A 359 -8.51 1.87 -1.37
C ASN A 359 -8.05 3.12 -0.60
N ALA A 360 -6.80 3.54 -0.77
CA ALA A 360 -6.29 4.78 -0.16
C ALA A 360 -6.94 6.04 -0.74
N ALA A 361 -7.16 6.08 -2.07
CA ALA A 361 -7.85 7.17 -2.75
C ALA A 361 -9.34 7.21 -2.36
N GLU A 362 -10.04 6.07 -2.29
CA GLU A 362 -11.42 5.99 -1.80
C GLU A 362 -11.50 6.40 -0.32
N SER A 363 -10.54 5.97 0.52
CA SER A 363 -10.45 6.38 1.92
C SER A 363 -10.21 7.89 2.07
N LYS A 364 -9.40 8.50 1.17
CA LYS A 364 -9.27 9.95 1.06
C LYS A 364 -10.56 10.59 0.54
N GLN A 365 -11.25 10.02 -0.45
CA GLN A 365 -12.48 10.57 -1.03
C GLN A 365 -13.69 10.48 -0.07
N LEU A 366 -13.72 9.49 0.82
CA LEU A 366 -14.63 9.44 1.96
C LEU A 366 -14.46 10.65 2.89
N LEU A 367 -13.28 11.27 2.88
CA LEU A 367 -13.04 12.54 3.56
C LEU A 367 -13.37 13.77 2.69
N TYR A 368 -13.63 13.67 1.37
CA TYR A 368 -13.65 14.83 0.45
C TYR A 368 -14.81 14.91 -0.59
N SER A 369 -15.88 14.11 -0.51
CA SER A 369 -16.97 14.21 -1.51
C SER A 369 -17.96 15.37 -1.21
N ASP A 370 -18.04 16.37 -2.09
CA ASP A 370 -18.91 17.58 -1.98
C ASP A 370 -20.43 17.32 -2.00
N THR A 371 -20.90 16.08 -2.15
CA THR A 371 -22.34 15.76 -2.18
C THR A 371 -22.59 14.32 -1.72
N ALA A 372 -23.46 14.15 -0.74
CA ALA A 372 -23.86 12.87 -0.18
C ALA A 372 -25.36 12.63 -0.34
N VAL A 373 -25.77 11.37 -0.39
CA VAL A 373 -27.18 10.98 -0.29
C VAL A 373 -27.49 10.64 1.15
N GLU A 374 -28.37 11.44 1.76
CA GLU A 374 -28.94 11.16 3.07
C GLU A 374 -30.17 10.26 2.92
N LEU A 375 -30.17 9.16 3.66
CA LEU A 375 -31.28 8.23 3.81
C LEU A 375 -31.77 8.27 5.25
N GLU A 376 -33.08 8.47 5.42
CA GLU A 376 -33.74 8.38 6.71
C GLU A 376 -34.54 7.07 6.75
N PHE A 377 -34.30 6.28 7.79
CA PHE A 377 -34.94 5.01 8.06
C PHE A 377 -35.79 5.11 9.33
N ASP A 378 -36.98 4.53 9.25
CA ASP A 378 -37.78 4.16 10.41
C ASP A 378 -37.45 2.70 10.76
N HIS A 379 -37.13 2.45 12.03
CA HIS A 379 -36.56 1.20 12.49
C HIS A 379 -37.22 0.77 13.81
N ALA A 380 -38.13 -0.19 13.72
CA ALA A 380 -38.83 -0.75 14.89
C ALA A 380 -38.47 -2.22 15.16
N ASP A 381 -37.36 -2.71 14.57
CA ASP A 381 -36.98 -4.12 14.64
C ASP A 381 -36.23 -4.40 15.94
N THR A 382 -36.82 -5.16 16.85
CA THR A 382 -36.26 -5.47 18.17
C THR A 382 -35.07 -6.44 18.12
N ARG A 383 -34.65 -6.88 16.92
CA ARG A 383 -33.38 -7.60 16.76
C ARG A 383 -32.18 -6.67 16.81
N ASP A 384 -32.37 -5.37 16.56
CA ASP A 384 -31.33 -4.37 16.72
C ASP A 384 -31.20 -3.98 18.19
N LEU A 385 -29.97 -4.00 18.69
CA LEU A 385 -29.66 -3.76 20.10
C LEU A 385 -30.12 -2.40 20.60
N ILE A 386 -30.04 -1.35 19.78
CA ILE A 386 -30.40 0.01 20.19
C ILE A 386 -31.92 0.12 20.35
N VAL A 387 -32.68 -0.49 19.43
CA VAL A 387 -34.14 -0.58 19.51
C VAL A 387 -34.57 -1.40 20.74
N ASP A 388 -33.96 -2.57 20.95
CA ASP A 388 -34.28 -3.48 22.05
C ASP A 388 -34.01 -2.84 23.43
N LEU A 389 -32.85 -2.21 23.61
CA LEU A 389 -32.51 -1.49 24.85
C LEU A 389 -33.49 -0.35 25.13
N SER A 390 -33.92 0.39 24.10
CA SER A 390 -34.90 1.46 24.28
C SER A 390 -36.27 0.96 24.74
N LEU A 391 -36.64 -0.28 24.36
CA LEU A 391 -37.85 -0.96 24.83
C LEU A 391 -37.70 -1.48 26.24
N GLU A 392 -36.62 -2.21 26.51
CA GLU A 392 -36.39 -2.87 27.79
C GLU A 392 -36.37 -1.87 28.95
N PHE A 393 -35.72 -0.73 28.75
CA PHE A 393 -35.58 0.32 29.75
C PHE A 393 -36.63 1.44 29.61
N GLU A 394 -37.55 1.34 28.65
CA GLU A 394 -38.59 2.35 28.33
C GLU A 394 -38.05 3.79 28.21
N THR A 395 -36.82 3.92 27.68
CA THR A 395 -36.03 5.15 27.66
C THR A 395 -35.58 5.53 26.24
N THR A 396 -34.82 6.62 26.13
CA THR A 396 -34.13 7.01 24.90
C THR A 396 -32.73 6.40 24.88
N VAL A 397 -32.37 5.78 23.77
CA VAL A 397 -31.03 5.26 23.49
C VAL A 397 -30.50 5.92 22.22
N ARG A 398 -29.27 6.42 22.26
CA ARG A 398 -28.62 7.10 21.14
C ARG A 398 -27.29 6.45 20.79
N LEU A 399 -27.01 6.35 19.50
CA LEU A 399 -25.68 6.03 19.00
C LEU A 399 -24.89 7.32 18.84
N GLU A 400 -23.87 7.50 19.68
CA GLU A 400 -23.01 8.69 19.68
C GLU A 400 -21.88 8.58 18.65
N GLY A 401 -21.41 7.36 18.38
CA GLY A 401 -20.38 7.13 17.40
C GLY A 401 -20.16 5.65 17.11
N THR A 402 -19.50 5.39 15.98
CA THR A 402 -19.06 4.05 15.59
C THR A 402 -17.59 4.09 15.20
N ALA A 403 -16.87 3.01 15.50
CA ALA A 403 -15.49 2.84 15.06
C ALA A 403 -15.29 1.38 14.64
N LEU A 404 -14.81 1.16 13.42
CA LEU A 404 -14.44 -0.17 12.97
C LEU A 404 -13.15 -0.60 13.67
N ALA A 405 -13.17 -1.78 14.30
CA ALA A 405 -11.99 -2.44 14.84
C ALA A 405 -11.64 -3.66 13.96
N ASP A 406 -10.43 -4.18 14.14
CA ASP A 406 -9.96 -5.34 13.36
C ASP A 406 -10.87 -6.57 13.55
N GLY A 407 -11.08 -7.33 12.47
CA GLY A 407 -11.82 -8.59 12.47
C GLY A 407 -13.34 -8.49 12.37
N GLY A 408 -13.89 -7.45 11.74
CA GLY A 408 -15.34 -7.28 11.55
C GLY A 408 -16.09 -6.85 12.81
N VAL A 409 -15.36 -6.41 13.85
CA VAL A 409 -15.94 -5.95 15.10
C VAL A 409 -16.14 -4.45 15.03
N VAL A 410 -17.36 -3.96 15.22
CA VAL A 410 -17.67 -2.53 15.30
C VAL A 410 -17.83 -2.11 16.75
N SER A 411 -17.13 -1.06 17.14
CA SER A 411 -17.27 -0.43 18.45
C SER A 411 -18.34 0.66 18.35
N CYS A 412 -19.46 0.46 19.04
CA CYS A 412 -20.57 1.39 19.12
C CYS A 412 -20.56 2.11 20.47
N TYR A 413 -20.56 3.43 20.45
CA TYR A 413 -20.71 4.25 21.66
C TYR A 413 -22.17 4.59 21.83
N VAL A 414 -22.81 4.01 22.84
CA VAL A 414 -24.25 4.10 23.05
C VAL A 414 -24.54 4.87 24.33
N ALA A 415 -25.31 5.93 24.20
CA ALA A 415 -25.79 6.72 25.32
C ALA A 415 -27.21 6.28 25.70
N VAL A 416 -27.43 6.05 27.00
CA VAL A 416 -28.70 5.58 27.56
C VAL A 416 -29.16 6.55 28.63
N GLU A 417 -30.36 7.13 28.46
CA GLU A 417 -30.91 8.10 29.41
C GLU A 417 -31.47 7.42 30.67
N GLY A 418 -31.20 8.02 31.84
CA GLY A 418 -31.89 7.73 33.10
C GLY A 418 -31.78 6.28 33.61
N THR A 419 -30.81 5.52 33.13
CA THR A 419 -30.68 4.08 33.41
C THR A 419 -29.35 3.78 34.10
N ASP A 420 -29.35 2.87 35.06
CA ASP A 420 -28.11 2.41 35.71
C ASP A 420 -27.22 1.66 34.69
N PRO A 421 -25.96 2.09 34.48
CA PRO A 421 -25.08 1.47 33.50
C PRO A 421 -24.85 -0.02 33.74
N SER A 422 -24.90 -0.49 34.99
CA SER A 422 -24.71 -1.90 35.33
C SER A 422 -25.91 -2.75 34.92
N ALA A 423 -27.11 -2.16 34.93
CA ALA A 423 -28.31 -2.80 34.42
C ALA A 423 -28.24 -2.99 32.90
N VAL A 424 -27.74 -1.98 32.18
CA VAL A 424 -27.47 -2.05 30.73
C VAL A 424 -26.48 -3.17 30.42
N LEU A 425 -25.32 -3.21 31.10
CA LEU A 425 -24.34 -4.29 30.92
C LEU A 425 -24.91 -5.69 31.19
N SER A 426 -25.81 -5.80 32.18
CA SER A 426 -26.44 -7.08 32.52
C SER A 426 -27.44 -7.54 31.45
N ALA A 427 -28.15 -6.61 30.83
CA ALA A 427 -29.10 -6.89 29.75
C ALA A 427 -28.40 -7.39 28.49
N ILE A 428 -27.25 -6.81 28.14
CA ILE A 428 -26.52 -7.14 26.89
C ILE A 428 -25.57 -8.33 27.02
N ALA A 429 -25.13 -8.69 28.23
CA ALA A 429 -24.18 -9.78 28.46
C ALA A 429 -24.55 -11.16 27.84
N PRO A 430 -25.84 -11.54 27.68
CA PRO A 430 -26.22 -12.80 27.04
C PRO A 430 -26.10 -12.82 25.51
N LEU A 431 -25.83 -11.68 24.86
CA LEU A 431 -25.85 -11.57 23.40
C LEU A 431 -24.60 -12.23 22.79
N GLU A 432 -24.80 -13.20 21.90
CA GLU A 432 -23.69 -13.89 21.22
C GLU A 432 -22.88 -12.94 20.31
N ALA A 433 -23.51 -11.88 19.81
CA ALA A 433 -22.88 -10.87 18.98
C ALA A 433 -22.05 -9.84 19.76
N LEU A 434 -22.06 -9.90 21.10
CA LEU A 434 -21.29 -8.99 21.96
C LEU A 434 -19.91 -9.60 22.26
N VAL A 435 -18.87 -8.98 21.73
CA VAL A 435 -17.47 -9.36 22.00
C VAL A 435 -17.03 -8.84 23.37
N ASP A 436 -17.32 -7.57 23.65
CA ASP A 436 -16.98 -6.89 24.90
C ASP A 436 -17.87 -5.66 25.12
N ALA A 437 -18.02 -5.25 26.37
CA ALA A 437 -18.72 -4.01 26.72
C ALA A 437 -18.06 -3.33 27.92
N ARG A 438 -17.90 -2.00 27.84
CA ARG A 438 -17.39 -1.20 28.97
C ARG A 438 -18.12 0.12 29.12
N ILE A 439 -18.21 0.59 30.36
CA ILE A 439 -18.73 1.92 30.67
C ILE A 439 -17.64 2.95 30.37
N VAL A 440 -17.96 3.95 29.56
CA VAL A 440 -17.04 5.04 29.17
C VAL A 440 -17.20 6.22 30.10
N SER A 441 -18.46 6.65 30.31
CA SER A 441 -18.80 7.73 31.23
C SER A 441 -20.17 7.49 31.86
N VAL A 442 -20.37 8.10 33.02
CA VAL A 442 -21.65 8.13 33.74
C VAL A 442 -21.84 9.54 34.25
N ASP A 443 -22.86 10.22 33.74
CA ASP A 443 -23.31 11.52 34.20
C ASP A 443 -24.64 11.38 34.97
N ASP A 444 -25.12 12.46 35.58
CA ASP A 444 -26.31 12.42 36.44
C ASP A 444 -27.60 11.99 35.67
N ASP A 445 -27.65 12.21 34.35
CA ASP A 445 -28.82 11.99 33.50
C ASP A 445 -28.61 10.96 32.37
N GLU A 446 -27.37 10.58 32.05
CA GLU A 446 -27.03 9.74 30.90
C GLU A 446 -25.78 8.88 31.17
N ALA A 447 -25.78 7.65 30.66
CA ALA A 447 -24.65 6.74 30.72
C ALA A 447 -24.17 6.40 29.31
N VAL A 448 -22.87 6.52 29.05
CA VAL A 448 -22.26 6.13 27.77
C VAL A 448 -21.53 4.81 27.93
N VAL A 449 -21.92 3.83 27.12
CA VAL A 449 -21.36 2.47 27.10
C VAL A 449 -20.77 2.20 25.73
N GLU A 450 -19.54 1.69 25.69
CA GLU A 450 -18.93 1.16 24.48
C GLU A 450 -19.27 -0.32 24.35
N LEU A 451 -19.79 -0.69 23.18
CA LEU A 451 -20.24 -2.03 22.83
C LEU A 451 -19.46 -2.51 21.62
N ARG A 452 -18.75 -3.63 21.73
CA ARG A 452 -18.02 -4.23 20.61
C ARG A 452 -18.86 -5.35 20.01
N LEU A 453 -19.38 -5.14 18.81
CA LEU A 453 -20.40 -5.97 18.17
C LEU A 453 -19.91 -6.57 16.86
N THR A 454 -20.36 -7.80 16.54
CA THR A 454 -20.11 -8.43 15.24
C THR A 454 -21.30 -8.41 14.28
N GLU A 455 -22.55 -8.53 14.77
CA GLU A 455 -23.74 -8.61 13.88
C GLU A 455 -25.04 -8.00 14.47
N ALA A 456 -25.18 -7.88 15.80
CA ALA A 456 -26.44 -7.51 16.46
C ALA A 456 -26.79 -6.00 16.46
N SER A 457 -26.35 -5.25 15.44
CA SER A 457 -26.90 -3.93 15.17
C SER A 457 -26.88 -3.60 13.69
N VAL A 458 -27.89 -2.84 13.25
CA VAL A 458 -27.93 -2.20 11.94
C VAL A 458 -26.69 -1.33 11.70
N ALA A 459 -26.10 -0.79 12.78
CA ALA A 459 -24.87 -0.02 12.70
C ALA A 459 -23.70 -0.84 12.15
N VAL A 460 -23.62 -2.13 12.47
CA VAL A 460 -22.56 -3.00 11.95
C VAL A 460 -22.71 -3.17 10.44
N THR A 461 -23.91 -3.55 9.99
CA THR A 461 -24.23 -3.72 8.57
C THR A 461 -23.96 -2.45 7.77
N LEU A 462 -24.29 -1.27 8.31
CA LEU A 462 -24.07 0.01 7.64
C LEU A 462 -22.57 0.38 7.53
N VAL A 463 -21.82 0.17 8.61
CA VAL A 463 -20.37 0.43 8.62
C VAL A 463 -19.63 -0.51 7.67
N GLU A 464 -19.99 -1.79 7.64
CA GLU A 464 -19.42 -2.78 6.69
C GLU A 464 -19.70 -2.42 5.23
N LEU A 465 -20.84 -1.80 4.96
CA LEU A 465 -21.23 -1.33 3.63
C LEU A 465 -20.68 0.07 3.30
N GLY A 466 -19.80 0.62 4.14
CA GLY A 466 -19.15 1.92 3.91
C GLY A 466 -20.08 3.12 4.06
N ALA A 467 -21.18 2.99 4.80
CA ALA A 467 -22.12 4.07 5.06
C ALA A 467 -21.81 4.77 6.37
N SER A 468 -21.90 6.11 6.39
CA SER A 468 -21.73 6.88 7.62
C SER A 468 -23.08 7.05 8.32
N ILE A 469 -23.10 6.76 9.62
CA ILE A 469 -24.30 6.95 10.44
C ILE A 469 -24.23 8.34 11.05
N GLU A 470 -25.12 9.24 10.63
CA GLU A 470 -25.20 10.60 11.16
C GLU A 470 -25.88 10.62 12.53
N SER A 471 -26.95 9.86 12.65
CA SER A 471 -27.65 9.69 13.91
C SER A 471 -28.44 8.40 13.93
N PHE A 472 -28.49 7.77 15.09
CA PHE A 472 -29.47 6.73 15.37
C PHE A 472 -30.00 6.96 16.78
N THR A 473 -31.30 7.21 16.90
CA THR A 473 -31.98 7.38 18.17
C THR A 473 -33.18 6.46 18.22
N ALA A 474 -33.29 5.66 19.27
CA ALA A 474 -34.47 4.86 19.55
C ALA A 474 -35.13 5.30 20.85
N THR A 475 -36.45 5.35 20.84
CA THR A 475 -37.25 5.66 22.04
C THR A 475 -38.38 4.66 22.13
N ARG A 476 -38.39 3.85 23.21
CA ARG A 476 -39.43 2.84 23.44
C ARG A 476 -39.73 1.95 22.23
N GLY A 477 -38.69 1.55 21.51
CA GLY A 477 -38.76 0.60 20.39
C GLY A 477 -39.03 1.20 19.03
N GLU A 478 -39.12 2.52 18.95
CA GLU A 478 -39.23 3.22 17.68
C GLU A 478 -37.91 3.96 17.45
N GLY A 479 -37.18 3.52 16.43
CA GLY A 479 -35.86 4.00 16.03
C GLY A 479 -35.93 4.89 14.80
N ARG A 480 -35.18 5.98 14.82
CA ARG A 480 -34.92 6.81 13.64
C ARG A 480 -33.43 6.81 13.36
N LEU A 481 -33.08 6.36 12.17
CA LEU A 481 -31.71 6.18 11.73
C LEU A 481 -31.50 7.05 10.49
N VAL A 482 -30.52 7.95 10.54
CA VAL A 482 -30.09 8.79 9.43
C VAL A 482 -28.71 8.36 9.01
N VAL A 483 -28.58 8.02 7.72
CA VAL A 483 -27.36 7.49 7.12
C VAL A 483 -26.99 8.35 5.94
N ARG A 484 -25.71 8.70 5.82
CA ARG A 484 -25.16 9.28 4.61
C ARG A 484 -24.36 8.25 3.83
N VAL A 485 -24.52 8.33 2.53
CA VAL A 485 -23.90 7.41 1.58
C VAL A 485 -23.34 8.24 0.42
N PRO A 486 -22.11 7.96 -0.06
CA PRO A 486 -21.54 8.67 -1.20
C PRO A 486 -22.44 8.67 -2.44
N THR A 487 -22.37 9.77 -3.20
CA THR A 487 -23.03 9.88 -4.51
C THR A 487 -22.35 8.90 -5.50
N GLY A 488 -23.02 7.78 -5.77
CA GLY A 488 -22.50 6.70 -6.63
C GLY A 488 -22.56 5.31 -6.00
N SER A 489 -22.75 5.23 -4.68
CA SER A 489 -22.98 3.95 -4.00
C SER A 489 -24.31 3.33 -4.40
N ASP A 490 -24.37 1.99 -4.42
CA ASP A 490 -25.61 1.27 -4.70
C ASP A 490 -26.57 1.34 -3.49
N LEU A 491 -27.37 2.41 -3.45
CA LEU A 491 -28.37 2.63 -2.42
C LEU A 491 -29.40 1.50 -2.33
N ARG A 492 -29.65 0.75 -3.42
CA ARG A 492 -30.57 -0.38 -3.39
C ARG A 492 -29.94 -1.57 -2.71
N ALA A 493 -28.67 -1.86 -3.00
CA ALA A 493 -27.92 -2.90 -2.29
C ALA A 493 -27.89 -2.63 -0.79
N LEU A 494 -27.58 -1.38 -0.39
CA LEU A 494 -27.58 -0.98 1.02
C LEU A 494 -28.95 -1.13 1.67
N THR A 495 -30.01 -0.61 1.03
CA THR A 495 -31.38 -0.72 1.58
C THR A 495 -31.80 -2.19 1.70
N ASN A 496 -31.49 -3.02 0.71
CA ASN A 496 -31.82 -4.44 0.72
C ASN A 496 -31.05 -5.20 1.80
N ALA A 497 -29.76 -4.91 2.01
CA ALA A 497 -28.96 -5.53 3.05
C ALA A 497 -29.53 -5.22 4.44
N VAL A 498 -29.84 -3.94 4.70
CA VAL A 498 -30.48 -3.51 5.95
C VAL A 498 -31.84 -4.19 6.14
N GLN A 499 -32.70 -4.20 5.12
CA GLN A 499 -34.03 -4.81 5.22
C GLN A 499 -34.02 -6.34 5.27
N SER A 500 -32.95 -6.98 4.77
CA SER A 500 -32.78 -8.44 4.87
C SER A 500 -32.43 -8.84 6.30
N SER A 501 -31.53 -8.10 6.95
CA SER A 501 -31.15 -8.32 8.34
C SER A 501 -32.25 -7.86 9.31
N TYR A 502 -32.90 -6.73 9.00
CA TYR A 502 -33.94 -6.09 9.81
C TYR A 502 -35.20 -5.78 8.98
N PRO A 503 -36.06 -6.79 8.70
CA PRO A 503 -37.33 -6.67 8.01
C PRO A 503 -38.29 -5.54 8.43
N ASP A 504 -38.25 -5.09 9.69
CA ASP A 504 -39.11 -3.99 10.17
C ASP A 504 -38.49 -2.60 9.93
N VAL A 505 -37.39 -2.52 9.17
CA VAL A 505 -36.78 -1.25 8.71
C VAL A 505 -37.40 -0.79 7.40
N SER A 506 -37.74 0.49 7.32
CA SER A 506 -38.23 1.11 6.09
C SER A 506 -37.60 2.47 5.81
N VAL A 507 -37.32 2.77 4.54
CA VAL A 507 -36.84 4.09 4.13
C VAL A 507 -38.02 5.07 4.12
N VAL A 508 -37.91 6.13 4.90
CA VAL A 508 -38.94 7.20 5.00
C VAL A 508 -38.56 8.46 4.25
N ALA A 509 -37.26 8.75 4.11
CA ALA A 509 -36.80 9.86 3.28
C ALA A 509 -35.51 9.53 2.54
N LYS A 510 -35.34 10.14 1.37
CA LYS A 510 -34.11 10.16 0.60
C LYS A 510 -33.89 11.59 0.11
N ARG A 511 -32.74 12.17 0.43
CA ARG A 511 -32.39 13.54 0.04
C ARG A 511 -30.95 13.55 -0.45
N GLU A 512 -30.72 14.28 -1.52
CA GLU A 512 -29.37 14.65 -1.93
C GLU A 512 -29.01 15.90 -1.14
N VAL A 513 -27.89 15.83 -0.43
CA VAL A 513 -27.43 16.90 0.46
C VAL A 513 -26.06 17.32 -0.06
N GLU A 514 -25.95 18.59 -0.47
CA GLU A 514 -24.66 19.23 -0.70
C GLU A 514 -23.94 19.24 0.65
N ASP A 515 -22.74 18.66 0.70
CA ASP A 515 -22.01 18.63 1.96
C ASP A 515 -21.53 20.06 2.24
N GLU A 516 -22.13 20.74 3.22
CA GLU A 516 -21.53 21.97 3.75
C GLU A 516 -20.21 21.66 4.49
N MET A 517 -19.86 20.37 4.66
CA MET A 517 -18.54 19.99 5.10
C MET A 517 -17.52 20.21 3.98
N GLN A 518 -16.51 21.00 4.36
CA GLN A 518 -15.16 21.06 3.78
C GLN A 518 -14.88 22.09 2.69
N SER A 519 -14.96 23.37 3.09
CA SER A 519 -13.84 24.25 2.74
C SER A 519 -12.87 24.28 3.92
N THR A 520 -11.58 24.08 3.69
CA THR A 520 -10.54 24.38 4.71
C THR A 520 -10.73 25.79 5.30
N SER A 521 -11.38 26.70 4.54
CA SER A 521 -11.75 28.04 5.01
C SER A 521 -12.87 28.12 6.04
N SER A 522 -13.85 27.21 6.09
CA SER A 522 -14.95 27.23 7.08
C SER A 522 -14.49 26.68 8.43
N PHE A 523 -13.83 25.52 8.42
CA PHE A 523 -13.17 24.94 9.61
C PHE A 523 -12.14 25.92 10.19
N ARG A 524 -11.29 26.50 9.33
CA ARG A 524 -10.30 27.50 9.75
C ARG A 524 -10.95 28.74 10.35
N ARG A 525 -12.05 29.26 9.77
CA ARG A 525 -12.79 30.40 10.32
C ARG A 525 -13.38 30.08 11.69
N GLN A 526 -13.99 28.90 11.86
CA GLN A 526 -14.61 28.51 13.12
C GLN A 526 -13.56 28.27 14.22
N LEU A 527 -12.44 27.63 13.86
CA LEU A 527 -11.30 27.45 14.76
C LEU A 527 -10.66 28.80 15.13
N GLU A 528 -10.54 29.72 14.18
CA GLU A 528 -10.06 31.09 14.42
C GLU A 528 -10.97 31.88 15.37
N GLU A 529 -12.28 31.64 15.36
CA GLU A 529 -13.25 32.25 16.29
C GLU A 529 -13.20 31.63 17.70
N LYS A 530 -12.94 30.31 17.81
CA LYS A 530 -12.87 29.58 19.09
C LYS A 530 -11.52 29.75 19.80
N LEU A 531 -10.41 29.89 19.07
CA LEU A 531 -9.07 30.06 19.65
C LEU A 531 -8.83 31.51 20.11
N THR A 532 -8.27 31.65 21.31
CA THR A 532 -7.72 32.96 21.73
C THR A 532 -6.42 33.25 20.97
N ASP A 533 -6.08 34.53 20.78
CA ASP A 533 -4.81 34.93 20.15
C ASP A 533 -3.61 34.24 20.81
N ARG A 534 -3.63 34.11 22.14
CA ARG A 534 -2.54 33.46 22.87
C ARG A 534 -2.44 31.95 22.63
N GLN A 535 -3.57 31.27 22.42
CA GLN A 535 -3.59 29.85 22.08
C GLN A 535 -3.11 29.62 20.65
N ARG A 536 -3.52 30.49 19.72
CA ARG A 536 -3.06 30.46 18.32
C ARG A 536 -1.55 30.65 18.24
N ASP A 537 -1.01 31.69 18.87
CA ASP A 537 0.42 31.97 18.90
C ASP A 537 1.23 30.78 19.47
N VAL A 538 0.72 30.15 20.53
CA VAL A 538 1.35 28.99 21.17
C VAL A 538 1.37 27.78 20.24
N MET A 539 0.26 27.47 19.57
CA MET A 539 0.15 26.33 18.65
C MET A 539 0.99 26.53 17.39
N GLU A 540 0.95 27.72 16.78
CA GLU A 540 1.77 28.05 15.60
C GLU A 540 3.26 27.99 15.91
N THR A 541 3.68 28.49 17.07
CA THR A 541 5.10 28.46 17.49
C THR A 541 5.55 27.05 17.84
N ALA A 542 4.69 26.23 18.48
CA ALA A 542 4.98 24.83 18.73
C ALA A 542 5.16 24.05 17.40
N LEU A 543 4.27 24.27 16.43
CA LEU A 543 4.38 23.64 15.11
C LEU A 543 5.65 24.08 14.38
N ALA A 544 5.91 25.38 14.27
CA ALA A 544 7.07 25.92 13.55
C ALA A 544 8.43 25.57 14.19
N SER A 545 8.44 25.16 15.45
CA SER A 545 9.65 24.76 16.19
C SER A 545 9.91 23.25 16.16
N GLY A 546 9.07 22.48 15.46
CA GLY A 546 9.18 21.02 15.41
C GLY A 546 8.86 20.35 16.75
N TYR A 547 8.07 20.99 17.63
CA TYR A 547 7.68 20.43 18.93
C TYR A 547 6.90 19.11 18.81
N PHE A 548 6.15 18.96 17.72
CA PHE A 548 5.31 17.80 17.43
C PHE A 548 5.99 16.70 16.59
N GLU A 549 7.19 16.96 16.07
CA GLU A 549 7.91 16.03 15.19
C GLU A 549 8.62 14.93 15.99
N TRP A 550 8.95 13.82 15.32
CA TRP A 550 9.86 12.82 15.88
C TRP A 550 11.05 12.60 14.93
N PRO A 551 12.30 12.77 15.40
CA PRO A 551 12.68 13.32 16.71
C PRO A 551 12.24 14.78 16.87
N ARG A 552 11.91 15.21 18.10
CA ARG A 552 11.41 16.56 18.36
C ARG A 552 12.47 17.61 18.06
N GLY A 553 12.13 18.59 17.23
CA GLY A 553 12.99 19.73 16.91
C GLY A 553 13.16 20.74 18.06
N SER A 554 12.21 20.81 19.00
CA SER A 554 12.28 21.67 20.19
C SER A 554 11.51 21.10 21.37
N THR A 555 11.99 21.37 22.59
CA THR A 555 11.33 20.99 23.86
C THR A 555 10.29 22.01 24.31
N ALA A 556 9.39 21.61 25.22
CA ALA A 556 8.37 22.51 25.76
C ALA A 556 8.99 23.73 26.48
N GLU A 557 10.12 23.53 27.18
CA GLU A 557 10.86 24.62 27.82
C GLU A 557 11.44 25.62 26.80
N GLU A 558 11.97 25.15 25.68
CA GLU A 558 12.54 26.00 24.63
C GLU A 558 11.45 26.82 23.92
N VAL A 559 10.32 26.19 23.59
CA VAL A 559 9.17 26.87 22.98
C VAL A 559 8.54 27.87 23.95
N ALA A 560 8.38 27.52 25.23
CA ALA A 560 7.87 28.44 26.24
C ALA A 560 8.79 29.65 26.44
N THR A 561 10.11 29.43 26.43
CA THR A 561 11.12 30.49 26.52
C THR A 561 11.03 31.44 25.32
N SER A 562 10.88 30.91 24.10
CA SER A 562 10.69 31.71 22.88
C SER A 562 9.42 32.58 22.95
N LEU A 563 8.35 32.06 23.55
CA LEU A 563 7.07 32.76 23.74
C LEU A 563 7.05 33.71 24.95
N GLY A 564 8.12 33.77 25.75
CA GLY A 564 8.21 34.61 26.95
C GLY A 564 7.24 34.22 28.07
N ILE A 565 6.86 32.93 28.15
CA ILE A 565 5.96 32.39 29.18
C ILE A 565 6.61 31.22 29.93
N ALA A 566 6.02 30.87 31.07
CA ALA A 566 6.45 29.68 31.82
C ALA A 566 5.98 28.40 31.11
N ALA A 567 6.77 27.33 31.17
CA ALA A 567 6.44 26.03 30.58
C ALA A 567 5.05 25.47 30.99
N PRO A 568 4.58 25.61 32.26
CA PRO A 568 3.23 25.22 32.63
C PRO A 568 2.14 26.00 31.88
N THR A 569 2.35 27.29 31.65
CA THR A 569 1.42 28.17 30.91
C THR A 569 1.40 27.82 29.42
N PHE A 570 2.55 27.43 28.85
CA PHE A 570 2.63 26.88 27.51
C PHE A 570 1.79 25.60 27.39
N HIS A 571 1.98 24.64 28.30
CA HIS A 571 1.19 23.39 28.30
C HIS A 571 -0.32 23.63 28.48
N GLU A 572 -0.71 24.57 29.34
CA GLU A 572 -2.11 24.92 29.55
C GLU A 572 -2.76 25.52 28.30
N HIS A 573 -2.08 26.46 27.63
CA HIS A 573 -2.56 27.04 26.38
C HIS A 573 -2.55 26.03 25.24
N LEU A 574 -1.52 25.19 25.15
CA LEU A 574 -1.41 24.14 24.13
C LEU A 574 -2.53 23.13 24.29
N ARG A 575 -2.71 22.53 25.48
CA ARG A 575 -3.82 21.59 25.74
C ARG A 575 -5.19 22.21 25.51
N SER A 576 -5.38 23.46 25.91
CA SER A 576 -6.67 24.13 25.67
C SER A 576 -6.89 24.43 24.18
N GLY A 577 -5.83 24.66 23.40
CA GLY A 577 -5.89 24.85 21.97
C GLY A 577 -6.14 23.54 21.23
N GLU A 578 -5.39 22.48 21.56
CA GLU A 578 -5.59 21.11 21.08
C GLU A 578 -7.01 20.62 21.36
N ARG A 579 -7.51 20.81 22.59
CA ARG A 579 -8.89 20.47 22.94
C ARG A 579 -9.89 21.22 22.06
N LYS A 580 -9.70 22.52 21.80
CA LYS A 580 -10.60 23.30 20.93
C LYS A 580 -10.51 22.91 19.46
N LEU A 581 -9.33 22.47 19.00
CA LEU A 581 -9.11 21.95 17.66
C LEU A 581 -9.82 20.60 17.49
N ILE A 582 -9.66 19.70 18.47
CA ILE A 582 -10.37 18.42 18.55
C ILE A 582 -11.87 18.66 18.67
N GLU A 583 -12.31 19.54 19.56
CA GLU A 583 -13.71 19.94 19.70
C GLU A 583 -14.24 20.55 18.40
N ALA A 584 -13.51 21.40 17.67
CA ALA A 584 -13.97 21.94 16.38
C ALA A 584 -14.10 20.84 15.33
N PHE A 585 -13.11 19.95 15.26
CA PHE A 585 -13.07 18.83 14.33
C PHE A 585 -14.23 17.84 14.56
N PHE A 586 -14.56 17.54 15.82
CA PHE A 586 -15.66 16.65 16.18
C PHE A 586 -17.01 17.37 16.41
N SER A 587 -17.00 18.69 16.63
CA SER A 587 -18.22 19.50 16.68
C SER A 587 -18.78 19.75 15.29
N GLU A 588 -17.96 19.80 14.23
CA GLU A 588 -18.49 19.81 12.85
C GLU A 588 -19.20 18.49 12.50
N SER A 589 -18.82 17.36 13.13
CA SER A 589 -19.59 16.10 13.07
C SER A 589 -20.88 16.13 13.92
N SER A 590 -21.03 17.14 14.79
CA SER A 590 -22.09 17.25 15.79
C SER A 590 -22.97 18.51 15.63
N GLU A 591 -22.62 19.50 14.80
CA GLU A 591 -23.36 20.76 14.65
C GLU A 591 -24.54 20.65 13.67
N GLY A 592 -24.74 19.48 13.04
CA GLY A 592 -26.06 19.02 12.62
C GLY A 592 -27.02 18.73 13.80
N ARG A 593 -26.49 18.63 15.04
CA ARG A 593 -27.21 18.45 16.30
C ARG A 593 -27.40 19.80 17.02
N GLN A 594 -28.22 20.72 16.50
CA GLN A 594 -28.77 21.80 17.34
C GLN A 594 -30.25 22.08 17.07
N PHE A 595 -31.06 21.58 17.99
CA PHE A 595 -32.34 22.11 18.50
C PHE A 595 -33.06 23.16 17.65
N GLY A 596 -34.16 22.72 17.02
CA GLY A 596 -35.27 23.60 16.68
C GLY A 596 -35.81 24.26 17.96
N ASP A 597 -35.56 25.56 18.07
CA ASP A 597 -36.05 26.44 19.12
C ASP A 597 -37.58 26.31 19.23
N ARG A 598 -38.04 25.63 20.29
CA ARG A 598 -39.42 25.67 20.72
C ARG A 598 -39.62 26.98 21.49
N ASP A 599 -39.92 28.05 20.78
CA ASP A 599 -40.73 29.16 21.31
C ASP A 599 -41.08 30.17 20.21
N ALA A 600 -42.22 29.93 19.52
CA ALA A 600 -43.13 30.97 19.04
C ALA A 600 -44.32 30.37 18.27
N ASP A 601 -45.25 29.71 18.98
CA ASP A 601 -46.66 29.79 18.56
C ASP A 601 -47.61 29.56 19.73
N ALA A 602 -47.89 30.63 20.46
CA ALA A 602 -49.06 30.72 21.33
C ALA A 602 -49.49 32.19 21.47
N ALA A 603 -50.56 32.51 20.75
CA ALA A 603 -51.39 33.74 20.73
C ALA A 603 -51.23 34.48 19.38
N VAL A 604 -52.27 34.60 18.55
CA VAL A 604 -53.54 35.26 18.90
C VAL A 604 -54.68 34.75 17.99
N ASP A 605 -55.78 34.46 18.66
CA ASP A 605 -57.14 34.17 18.20
C ASP A 605 -57.82 35.41 17.54
N GLU A 606 -58.88 35.14 16.79
CA GLU A 606 -59.94 36.07 16.33
C GLU A 606 -59.63 37.15 15.26
N ARG A 607 -59.93 36.85 13.98
CA ARG A 607 -61.11 37.38 13.25
C ARG A 607 -61.23 36.94 11.79
#